data_AF-A0A822D2K7-F1
#
_entry.id   AF-A0A822D2K7-F1
#
_cell.length_a   1.000
_cell.length_b   1.000
_cell.length_c   1.000
_cell.angle_alpha   90.00
_cell.angle_beta   90.00
_cell.angle_gamma   90.00
#
_symmetry.space_group_name_H-M   'P 1'
#
loop_
_entity.id
_entity.type
_entity.pdbx_description
1 polymer ?
#
loop_
_entity_poly.entity_id
_entity_poly.type
_entity_poly.pdbx_seq_one_letter_code
_entity_poly.pdbx_strand_id
1 'polypeptide(L)'
;MSIYIREDLTRNEKIQQARRILNENKHSLDAWSILIQDAQDKKITESREFYETLITQFPTCGKFWKIYIESEMKDRNYEKVEKLFQRCLIKVLNIDLWKCYLNYVRDTKGKLSSF
;
A
#
# COMPACT_ATOMS: atom_id res chain seq x y z
N MET A 1 -37.06 25.61 8.77
CA MET A 1 -37.07 24.81 7.52
C MET A 1 -35.66 24.85 6.95
N SER A 2 -35.16 23.66 6.64
CA SER A 2 -33.93 23.34 5.92
C SER A 2 -32.57 23.26 6.63
N ILE A 3 -32.31 22.03 7.11
CA ILE A 3 -31.15 21.15 6.82
C ILE A 3 -29.73 21.73 6.96
N TYR A 4 -29.20 21.66 8.19
CA TYR A 4 -27.79 21.30 8.42
C TYR A 4 -27.70 19.79 8.61
N ILE A 5 -27.96 19.01 7.56
CA ILE A 5 -27.37 17.67 7.46
C ILE A 5 -26.16 17.89 6.57
N ARG A 6 -24.99 18.06 7.18
CA ARG A 6 -23.74 17.75 6.48
C ARG A 6 -23.90 16.30 6.05
N GLU A 7 -24.03 16.07 4.74
CA GLU A 7 -23.89 14.74 4.17
C GLU A 7 -22.47 14.28 4.53
N ASP A 8 -22.36 13.51 5.62
CA ASP A 8 -21.21 12.64 5.78
C ASP A 8 -21.30 11.65 4.61
N LEU A 9 -20.58 11.96 3.52
CA LEU A 9 -20.46 11.06 2.39
C LEU A 9 -20.12 9.67 2.94
N THR A 10 -20.91 8.69 2.52
CA THR A 10 -20.66 7.30 2.88
C THR A 10 -19.27 6.92 2.38
N ARG A 11 -18.63 5.96 3.08
CA ARG A 11 -17.29 5.48 2.73
C ARG A 11 -17.17 5.11 1.24
N ASN A 12 -18.22 4.51 0.67
CA ASN A 12 -18.26 4.12 -0.74
C ASN A 12 -18.29 5.33 -1.70
N GLU A 13 -19.02 6.39 -1.35
CA GLU A 13 -19.05 7.61 -2.17
C GLU A 13 -17.70 8.32 -2.19
N LYS A 14 -17.01 8.37 -1.05
CA LYS A 14 -15.64 8.92 -0.97
C LYS A 14 -14.67 8.16 -1.87
N ILE A 15 -14.77 6.83 -1.91
CA ILE A 15 -13.96 5.96 -2.78
C ILE A 15 -14.27 6.23 -4.26
N GLN A 16 -15.56 6.32 -4.62
CA GLN A 16 -15.96 6.61 -6.00
C GLN A 16 -15.48 8.00 -6.44
N GLN A 17 -15.61 9.00 -5.58
CA GLN A 17 -15.12 10.34 -5.84
C GLN A 17 -13.59 10.36 -6.01
N ALA A 18 -12.85 9.67 -5.12
CA ALA A 18 -11.40 9.54 -5.25
C ALA A 18 -10.99 8.91 -6.59
N ARG A 19 -11.69 7.88 -7.07
CA ARG A 19 -11.45 7.27 -8.39
C ARG A 19 -11.72 8.25 -9.54
N ARG A 20 -12.78 9.05 -9.46
CA ARG A 20 -13.05 10.10 -10.46
C ARG A 20 -11.95 11.15 -10.48
N ILE A 21 -11.51 11.60 -9.31
CA ILE A 21 -10.39 12.55 -9.19
C ILE A 21 -9.12 11.96 -9.81
N LEU A 22 -8.84 10.67 -9.65
CA LEU A 22 -7.68 10.04 -10.29
C LEU A 22 -7.78 9.95 -11.82
N ASN A 23 -8.99 9.90 -12.39
CA ASN A 23 -9.17 9.97 -13.85
C ASN A 23 -8.81 11.36 -14.39
N GLU A 24 -9.12 12.42 -13.65
CA GLU A 24 -8.82 13.80 -14.03
C GLU A 24 -7.38 14.20 -13.66
N ASN A 25 -6.94 13.81 -12.47
CA ASN A 25 -5.63 14.07 -11.89
C ASN A 25 -5.06 12.81 -11.23
N LYS A 26 -4.29 12.05 -12.01
CA LYS A 26 -3.63 10.80 -11.60
C LYS A 26 -2.62 10.96 -10.45
N HIS A 27 -2.19 12.19 -10.14
CA HIS A 27 -1.17 12.48 -9.14
C HIS A 27 -1.75 13.06 -7.84
N SER A 28 -3.08 13.10 -7.70
CA SER A 28 -3.74 13.59 -6.48
C SER A 28 -3.45 12.70 -5.27
N LEU A 29 -2.55 13.16 -4.39
CA LEU A 29 -2.18 12.42 -3.17
C LEU A 29 -3.34 12.22 -2.21
N ASP A 30 -4.27 13.18 -2.16
CA ASP A 30 -5.48 13.09 -1.32
C ASP A 30 -6.39 11.94 -1.77
N ALA A 31 -6.62 11.82 -3.08
CA ALA A 31 -7.41 10.73 -3.65
C ALA A 31 -6.73 9.37 -3.43
N TRP A 32 -5.41 9.28 -3.64
CA TRP A 32 -4.65 8.07 -3.33
C TRP A 32 -4.71 7.70 -1.86
N SER A 33 -4.64 8.67 -0.93
CA SER A 33 -4.73 8.41 0.51
C SER A 33 -6.06 7.75 0.90
N ILE A 34 -7.18 8.23 0.37
CA ILE A 34 -8.51 7.65 0.61
C ILE A 34 -8.56 6.19 0.13
N LEU A 35 -8.04 5.93 -1.07
CA LEU A 35 -8.03 4.58 -1.64
C LEU A 35 -7.07 3.63 -0.92
N ILE A 36 -5.93 4.14 -0.43
CA ILE A 36 -4.99 3.35 0.38
C ILE A 36 -5.66 2.93 1.70
N GLN A 37 -6.37 3.84 2.37
CA GLN A 37 -7.09 3.50 3.60
C GLN A 37 -8.14 2.41 3.35
N ASP A 38 -8.93 2.53 2.28
CA ASP A 38 -9.88 1.48 1.89
C ASP A 38 -9.19 0.14 1.58
N ALA A 39 -8.05 0.18 0.89
CA ALA A 39 -7.27 -0.99 0.52
C ALA A 39 -6.59 -1.69 1.72
N GLN A 40 -6.29 -0.96 2.80
CA GLN A 40 -5.72 -1.51 4.03
C GLN A 40 -6.75 -2.28 4.87
N ASP A 41 -8.03 -1.92 4.76
CA ASP A 41 -9.13 -2.62 5.45
C ASP A 41 -9.60 -3.88 4.71
N LYS A 42 -9.17 -4.06 3.46
CA LYS A 42 -9.50 -5.20 2.60
C LYS A 42 -8.39 -6.26 2.62
N LYS A 43 -8.75 -7.48 2.24
CA LYS A 43 -7.76 -8.56 2.02
C LYS A 43 -6.83 -8.18 0.88
N ILE A 44 -5.55 -8.56 0.99
CA ILE A 44 -4.55 -8.24 -0.03
C ILE A 44 -4.89 -8.84 -1.40
N THR A 45 -5.65 -9.93 -1.43
CA THR A 45 -6.13 -10.55 -2.67
C THR A 45 -6.99 -9.62 -3.51
N GLU A 46 -7.80 -8.77 -2.88
CA GLU A 46 -8.70 -7.84 -3.55
C GLU A 46 -8.03 -6.50 -3.84
N SER A 47 -7.06 -6.09 -3.02
CA SER A 47 -6.37 -4.80 -3.14
C SER A 47 -5.05 -4.86 -3.92
N ARG A 48 -4.60 -6.05 -4.36
CA ARG A 48 -3.31 -6.22 -5.07
C ARG A 48 -3.21 -5.37 -6.33
N GLU A 49 -4.22 -5.41 -7.19
CA GLU A 49 -4.22 -4.63 -8.44
C GLU A 49 -4.12 -3.13 -8.17
N PHE A 50 -4.78 -2.67 -7.10
CA PHE A 50 -4.68 -1.29 -6.65
C PHE A 50 -3.25 -0.95 -6.19
N TYR A 51 -2.62 -1.80 -5.37
CA TYR A 51 -1.25 -1.56 -4.93
C TYR A 51 -0.25 -1.59 -6.08
N GLU A 52 -0.37 -2.51 -7.04
CA GLU A 52 0.47 -2.54 -8.24
C GLU A 52 0.32 -1.25 -9.07
N THR A 53 -0.91 -0.73 -9.21
CA THR A 53 -1.16 0.55 -9.87
C THR A 53 -0.49 1.70 -9.11
N LEU A 54 -0.62 1.72 -7.78
CA LEU A 54 -0.03 2.74 -6.90
C LEU A 54 1.50 2.80 -7.02
N ILE A 55 2.19 1.66 -6.94
CA ILE A 55 3.66 1.61 -7.05
C ILE A 55 4.14 1.87 -8.48
N THR A 56 3.33 1.58 -9.49
CA THR A 56 3.64 1.93 -10.89
C THR A 56 3.51 3.43 -11.12
N GLN A 57 2.52 4.07 -10.49
CA GLN A 57 2.33 5.52 -10.55
C GLN A 57 3.42 6.27 -9.77
N PHE A 58 3.88 5.72 -8.64
CA PHE A 58 4.88 6.34 -7.76
C PHE A 58 6.05 5.40 -7.44
N PRO A 59 6.88 5.06 -8.44
CA PRO A 59 7.92 4.05 -8.29
C PRO A 59 9.03 4.44 -7.30
N THR A 60 9.23 5.74 -7.04
CA THR A 60 10.25 6.25 -6.11
C THR A 60 9.73 6.47 -4.69
N CYS A 61 8.42 6.33 -4.46
CA CYS A 61 7.81 6.60 -3.16
C CYS A 61 7.96 5.39 -2.23
N GLY A 62 9.02 5.37 -1.41
CA GLY A 62 9.28 4.26 -0.47
C GLY A 62 8.12 3.98 0.50
N LYS A 63 7.33 5.00 0.86
CA LYS A 63 6.15 4.86 1.73
C LYS A 63 5.10 3.93 1.11
N PHE A 64 4.82 4.04 -0.19
CA PHE A 64 3.81 3.21 -0.85
C PHE A 64 4.28 1.78 -1.04
N TRP A 65 5.55 1.58 -1.39
CA TRP A 65 6.18 0.26 -1.41
C TRP A 65 6.07 -0.43 -0.05
N LYS A 66 6.39 0.30 1.03
CA LYS A 66 6.32 -0.23 2.40
C LYS A 66 4.91 -0.69 2.75
N ILE A 67 3.88 0.12 2.49
CA ILE A 67 2.49 -0.23 2.79
C ILE A 67 2.07 -1.53 2.07
N TYR A 68 2.44 -1.67 0.79
CA TYR A 68 2.12 -2.88 0.03
C TYR A 68 2.84 -4.11 0.58
N ILE A 69 4.13 -3.98 0.87
CA ILE A 69 4.93 -5.06 1.46
C ILE A 69 4.37 -5.48 2.83
N GLU A 70 4.02 -4.51 3.69
CA GLU A 70 3.42 -4.78 5.01
C GLU A 70 2.07 -5.51 4.88
N SER A 71 1.25 -5.15 3.89
CA SER A 71 0.00 -5.86 3.62
C SER A 71 0.22 -7.31 3.15
N GLU A 72 1.18 -7.57 2.26
CA GLU A 72 1.52 -8.95 1.85
C GLU A 72 2.19 -9.75 2.98
N MET A 73 2.96 -9.10 3.87
CA MET A 73 3.55 -9.74 5.06
C MET A 73 2.47 -10.14 6.08
N LYS A 74 1.42 -9.34 6.30
CA LYS A 74 0.31 -9.67 7.21
C LYS A 74 -0.35 -11.01 6.83
N ASP A 75 -0.51 -11.26 5.53
CA ASP A 75 -1.08 -12.49 5.00
C ASP A 75 -0.04 -13.61 4.77
N ARG A 76 1.21 -13.41 5.23
CA ARG A 76 2.32 -14.37 5.14
C ARG A 76 2.67 -14.81 3.72
N ASN A 77 2.41 -13.96 2.72
CA ASN A 77 2.72 -14.24 1.31
C ASN A 77 4.21 -13.94 1.02
N TYR A 78 5.12 -14.64 1.69
CA TYR A 78 6.54 -14.32 1.70
C TYR A 78 7.22 -14.37 0.33
N GLU A 79 6.78 -15.24 -0.58
CA GLU A 79 7.29 -15.28 -1.95
C GLU A 79 7.04 -13.98 -2.72
N LYS A 80 5.88 -13.35 -2.50
CA LYS A 80 5.54 -12.06 -3.13
C LYS A 80 6.30 -10.93 -2.47
N VAL A 81 6.41 -10.96 -1.15
CA VAL A 81 7.21 -9.99 -0.38
C VAL A 81 8.65 -9.96 -0.89
N GLU A 82 9.27 -11.11 -1.14
CA GLU A 82 10.63 -11.18 -1.67
C GLU A 82 10.74 -10.55 -3.07
N LYS A 83 9.79 -10.84 -3.97
CA LYS A 83 9.74 -10.21 -5.31
C LYS A 83 9.55 -8.69 -5.22
N LEU A 84 8.78 -8.19 -4.27
CA LEU A 84 8.60 -6.75 -4.05
C LEU A 84 9.89 -6.10 -3.58
N PHE A 85 10.60 -6.70 -2.62
CA PHE A 85 11.90 -6.20 -2.18
C PHE A 85 12.92 -6.19 -3.33
N GLN A 86 12.97 -7.22 -4.17
CA GLN A 86 13.86 -7.24 -5.35
C GLN A 86 13.57 -6.08 -6.32
N ARG A 87 12.30 -5.70 -6.50
CA ARG A 87 11.90 -4.59 -7.39
C ARG A 87 12.28 -3.23 -6.84
N CYS A 88 12.10 -2.98 -5.53
CA CYS A 88 12.20 -1.65 -4.96
C CYS A 88 13.50 -1.36 -4.20
N LEU A 89 14.12 -2.35 -3.54
CA LEU A 89 15.15 -2.10 -2.52
C LEU A 89 16.43 -1.45 -3.09
N ILE A 90 16.85 -1.86 -4.29
CA ILE A 90 18.03 -1.30 -4.97
C ILE A 90 17.71 0.05 -5.63
N LYS A 91 16.47 0.24 -6.09
CA LYS A 91 16.06 1.42 -6.86
C LYS A 91 15.62 2.59 -5.97
N VAL A 92 15.07 2.28 -4.79
CA VAL A 92 14.46 3.24 -3.87
C VAL A 92 15.31 3.31 -2.61
N LEU A 93 16.13 4.36 -2.51
CA LEU A 93 16.99 4.61 -1.35
C LEU A 93 16.17 5.16 -0.18
N ASN A 94 15.39 4.29 0.46
CA ASN A 94 14.56 4.63 1.60
C ASN A 94 14.89 3.74 2.81
N ILE A 95 15.28 4.38 3.92
CA ILE A 95 15.72 3.67 5.13
C ILE A 95 14.63 2.79 5.76
N ASP A 96 13.36 3.18 5.63
CA ASP A 96 12.25 2.41 6.19
C ASP A 96 11.99 1.12 5.41
N LEU A 97 12.27 1.11 4.10
CA LEU A 97 12.25 -0.14 3.31
C LEU A 97 13.35 -1.10 3.75
N TRP A 98 14.56 -0.59 4.01
CA TRP A 98 15.65 -1.42 4.53
C TRP A 98 15.34 -1.98 5.93
N LYS A 99 14.77 -1.16 6.83
CA LYS A 99 14.29 -1.65 8.13
C LYS A 99 13.20 -2.72 7.99
N CYS A 100 12.26 -2.50 7.07
CA CYS A 100 11.21 -3.48 6.75
C CYS A 100 11.80 -4.79 6.24
N TYR A 101 12.80 -4.72 5.35
CA TYR A 101 13.52 -5.89 4.85
C TYR A 101 14.25 -6.66 5.95
N LEU A 102 14.97 -5.97 6.83
CA LEU A 102 15.66 -6.61 7.95
C LEU A 102 14.69 -7.31 8.91
N ASN A 103 13.52 -6.70 9.18
CA ASN A 103 12.47 -7.34 9.96
C ASN A 103 11.94 -8.60 9.26
N TYR A 104 11.67 -8.54 7.96
CA TYR A 104 11.25 -9.69 7.16
C TYR A 104 12.29 -10.83 7.22
N VAL A 105 13.57 -10.52 7.04
CA VAL A 105 14.66 -11.52 7.12
C VAL A 105 14.77 -12.13 8.51
N ARG A 106 14.67 -11.32 9.58
CA ARG A 106 14.66 -11.83 10.95
C ARG A 106 13.51 -12.79 11.18
N ASP A 107 12.31 -12.44 10.72
CA ASP A 107 11.11 -13.21 11.04
C ASP A 107 10.99 -14.50 10.19
N THR A 108 11.54 -14.50 8.97
CA THR A 108 11.51 -15.66 8.06
C THR A 108 12.76 -16.52 8.11
N LYS A 109 13.94 -15.92 8.21
CA LYS A 109 15.25 -16.60 8.16
C LYS A 109 15.98 -16.63 9.51
N GLY A 110 15.55 -15.86 10.50
CA GLY A 110 16.15 -15.88 11.85
C GLY A 110 15.99 -17.21 12.60
N LYS A 111 15.07 -18.08 12.17
CA LYS A 111 14.92 -19.44 12.71
C LYS A 111 15.88 -20.47 12.08
N LEU A 112 16.67 -20.08 11.08
CA LEU A 112 17.67 -20.95 10.42
C LEU A 112 19.05 -20.89 11.08
N SER A 113 19.26 -20.09 12.13
CA SER A 113 20.48 -20.18 12.96
C SER A 113 20.22 -21.03 14.20
N SER A 114 20.16 -22.35 13.98
CA SER A 114 20.74 -23.31 14.91
C SER A 114 21.92 -23.94 14.18
N PHE A 115 23.04 -23.24 14.19
CA PHE A 115 24.36 -23.81 13.89
C PHE A 115 25.22 -23.63 15.13
#